data_AF-A0A930H2X3-F1
#
_entry.id   AF-A0A930H2X3-F1
#
_cell.length_a   1.000
_cell.length_b   1.000
_cell.length_c   1.000
_cell.angle_alpha   90.00
_cell.angle_beta   90.00
_cell.angle_gamma   90.00
#
_symmetry.space_group_name_H-M   'P 1'
#
loop_
_entity.id
_entity.type
_entity.pdbx_description
1 polymer ?
#
loop_
_entity_poly.entity_id
_entity_poly.type
_entity_poly.pdbx_seq_one_letter_code
_entity_poly.pdbx_strand_id
1 'polypeptide(L)'
;MNELTNWVDRLEEAIPTLKDEPGHFIINPLSALKLADWCERFKKLEEKNRKLNHGESLFAVFDLETTGFHSAEQFADGIGGITDIGVSLLKNGIYQGNEVLEDGTQLEGENPFEFDSLCNPGVFIPDNVVELTGITNEMVSVARPQKDVLKDFRQFTKGAILVGHNIGDDQFCTRGFDVKRVYGPIAEKQFGDSISDLLANSIDTLPLFTNLISGVSHTNEEFGKRLGFKLVGAHRAIPDVRVNALCFSKLVPILLDTPVEELREHANKLLEKGEHIVTHIQVGAEVVNGELKQWGEFGIKLDPEHLKLPGRKRTIIIRYDFDADQFVFEETELKDRVISPDELADYLKPKDLERQSCILRGVSSFDSILEQLKKPVEF
;
A
#
# COMPACT_ATOMS: atom_id res chain seq x y z
N MET A 1 -14.20 23.05 -13.06
CA MET A 1 -13.67 22.11 -12.06
C MET A 1 -12.16 22.33 -11.99
N ASN A 2 -11.57 22.32 -10.79
CA ASN A 2 -10.11 22.49 -10.63
C ASN A 2 -9.37 21.22 -11.11
N GLU A 3 -8.13 21.33 -11.57
CA GLU A 3 -7.32 20.21 -12.09
C GLU A 3 -7.22 19.05 -11.11
N LEU A 4 -7.05 19.35 -9.81
CA LEU A 4 -7.07 18.35 -8.74
C LEU A 4 -8.38 17.56 -8.69
N THR A 5 -9.53 18.22 -8.79
CA THR A 5 -10.83 17.55 -8.75
C THR A 5 -10.99 16.60 -9.93
N ASN A 6 -10.66 17.05 -11.15
CA ASN A 6 -10.72 16.18 -12.34
C ASN A 6 -9.78 14.97 -12.21
N TRP A 7 -8.61 15.16 -11.60
CA TRP A 7 -7.66 14.07 -11.38
C TRP A 7 -8.15 13.06 -10.33
N VAL A 8 -8.76 13.54 -9.23
CA VAL A 8 -9.41 12.68 -8.23
C VAL A 8 -10.56 11.90 -8.87
N ASP A 9 -11.42 12.56 -9.66
CA ASP A 9 -12.54 11.90 -10.34
C ASP A 9 -12.05 10.76 -11.25
N ARG A 10 -10.93 10.94 -11.97
CA ARG A 10 -10.31 9.87 -12.77
C ARG A 10 -9.81 8.70 -11.92
N LEU A 11 -9.26 8.95 -10.73
CA LEU A 11 -8.86 7.89 -9.80
C LEU A 11 -10.08 7.14 -9.27
N GLU A 12 -11.15 7.86 -8.91
CA GLU A 12 -12.42 7.26 -8.48
C GLU A 12 -13.09 6.46 -9.61
N GLU A 13 -12.99 6.91 -10.87
CA GLU A 13 -13.46 6.14 -12.03
C GLU A 13 -12.65 4.85 -12.23
N ALA A 14 -11.33 4.90 -12.01
CA ALA A 14 -10.48 3.73 -12.12
C ALA A 14 -10.70 2.74 -10.96
N ILE A 15 -10.96 3.27 -9.75
CA ILE A 15 -11.19 2.56 -8.49
C ILE A 15 -12.53 3.03 -7.87
N PRO A 16 -13.69 2.55 -8.36
CA PRO A 16 -15.00 3.06 -7.94
C PRO A 16 -15.26 3.03 -6.43
N THR A 17 -14.70 2.04 -5.74
CA THR A 17 -14.84 1.92 -4.29
C THR A 17 -14.19 3.07 -3.52
N LEU A 18 -13.23 3.78 -4.10
CA LEU A 18 -12.39 4.76 -3.38
C LEU A 18 -13.20 5.90 -2.77
N LYS A 19 -14.23 6.37 -3.49
CA LYS A 19 -15.04 7.54 -3.14
C LYS A 19 -15.70 7.46 -1.77
N ASP A 20 -16.19 6.27 -1.41
CA ASP A 20 -16.99 6.05 -0.20
C ASP A 20 -16.12 5.55 0.97
N GLU A 21 -14.83 5.37 0.75
CA GLU A 21 -13.94 4.73 1.73
C GLU A 21 -13.49 5.73 2.80
N PRO A 22 -13.64 5.39 4.10
CA PRO A 22 -13.14 6.22 5.18
C PRO A 22 -11.63 6.50 5.03
N GLY A 23 -10.89 5.60 4.40
CA GLY A 23 -9.46 5.72 4.17
C GLY A 23 -9.03 6.63 3.02
N HIS A 24 -9.93 7.28 2.29
CA HIS A 24 -9.59 8.00 1.06
C HIS A 24 -8.49 9.05 1.28
N PHE A 25 -7.47 9.05 0.41
CA PHE A 25 -6.33 9.96 0.53
C PHE A 25 -6.68 11.45 0.51
N ILE A 26 -7.71 11.90 -0.23
CA ILE A 26 -7.97 13.32 -0.44
C ILE A 26 -8.43 14.02 0.85
N ILE A 27 -8.90 13.24 1.83
CA ILE A 27 -9.29 13.71 3.17
C ILE A 27 -8.28 13.32 4.25
N ASN A 28 -7.17 12.68 3.88
CA ASN A 28 -6.05 12.33 4.74
C ASN A 28 -4.78 13.06 4.28
N PRO A 29 -4.42 14.21 4.89
CA PRO A 29 -3.33 15.05 4.39
C PRO A 29 -1.98 14.33 4.34
N LEU A 30 -1.66 13.46 5.30
CA LEU A 30 -0.38 12.72 5.28
C LEU A 30 -0.32 11.73 4.12
N SER A 31 -1.42 11.04 3.83
CA SER A 31 -1.51 10.15 2.67
C SER A 31 -1.43 10.93 1.36
N ALA A 32 -2.13 12.07 1.27
CA ALA A 32 -2.07 12.97 0.12
C ALA A 32 -0.65 13.49 -0.15
N LEU A 33 0.09 13.93 0.87
CA LEU A 33 1.48 14.37 0.72
C LEU A 33 2.39 13.24 0.25
N LYS A 34 2.30 12.05 0.86
CA LYS A 34 3.10 10.89 0.45
C LYS A 34 2.76 10.44 -0.97
N LEU A 35 1.49 10.49 -1.36
CA LEU A 35 1.05 10.19 -2.73
C LEU A 35 1.61 11.21 -3.73
N ALA A 36 1.60 12.51 -3.37
CA ALA A 36 2.20 13.56 -4.20
C ALA A 36 3.69 13.32 -4.41
N ASP A 37 4.44 13.01 -3.34
CA ASP A 37 5.87 12.72 -3.41
C ASP A 37 6.16 11.46 -4.24
N TRP A 38 5.35 10.41 -4.06
CA TRP A 38 5.46 9.18 -4.85
C TRP A 38 5.21 9.46 -6.34
N CYS A 39 4.18 10.22 -6.67
CA CYS A 39 3.85 10.58 -8.06
C CYS A 39 4.94 11.47 -8.68
N GLU A 40 5.51 12.41 -7.92
CA GLU A 40 6.61 13.25 -8.39
C GLU A 40 7.85 12.40 -8.72
N ARG A 41 8.20 11.44 -7.86
CA ARG A 41 9.30 10.50 -8.11
C ARG A 41 9.00 9.65 -9.35
N PHE A 42 7.79 9.11 -9.46
CA PHE A 42 7.37 8.31 -10.60
C PHE A 42 7.54 9.08 -11.92
N LYS A 43 7.06 10.33 -11.99
CA LYS A 43 7.20 11.21 -13.16
C LYS A 43 8.67 11.46 -13.53
N LYS A 44 9.53 11.74 -12.55
CA LYS A 44 10.98 11.94 -12.77
C LYS A 44 11.67 10.68 -13.31
N LEU A 45 11.32 9.52 -12.76
CA LEU A 45 11.91 8.25 -13.18
C LEU A 45 11.45 7.85 -14.59
N GLU A 46 10.16 8.04 -14.89
CA GLU A 46 9.58 7.82 -16.21
C GLU A 46 10.23 8.72 -17.26
N GLU A 47 10.44 10.00 -16.97
CA GLU A 47 11.08 10.95 -17.89
C GLU A 47 12.53 10.51 -18.22
N LYS A 48 13.29 10.09 -17.20
CA LYS A 48 14.64 9.55 -17.38
C LYS A 48 14.61 8.28 -18.23
N ASN A 49 13.65 7.39 -17.98
CA ASN A 49 13.48 6.15 -18.73
C ASN A 49 13.14 6.41 -20.20
N ARG A 50 12.24 7.36 -20.49
CA ARG A 50 11.93 7.78 -21.86
C ARG A 50 13.14 8.29 -22.61
N LYS A 51 13.99 9.09 -21.95
CA LYS A 51 15.25 9.57 -22.55
C LYS A 51 16.20 8.40 -22.88
N LEU A 52 16.25 7.38 -22.02
CA LEU A 52 17.04 6.17 -22.24
C LEU A 52 16.52 5.34 -23.42
N ASN A 53 15.19 5.27 -23.59
CA ASN A 53 14.51 4.39 -24.55
C ASN A 53 13.93 5.18 -25.74
N HIS A 54 14.64 6.18 -26.25
CA HIS A 54 14.31 6.90 -27.48
C HIS A 54 12.89 7.50 -27.55
N GLY A 55 12.36 7.91 -26.40
CA GLY A 55 11.06 8.57 -26.27
C GLY A 55 9.94 7.69 -25.73
N GLU A 56 10.15 6.37 -25.65
CA GLU A 56 9.18 5.41 -25.09
C GLU A 56 9.48 5.13 -23.61
N SER A 57 8.46 4.99 -22.76
CA SER A 57 8.68 4.45 -21.40
C SER A 57 8.57 2.94 -21.40
N LEU A 58 9.46 2.30 -20.65
CA LEU A 58 9.50 0.86 -20.48
C LEU A 58 9.48 0.53 -18.99
N PHE A 59 8.51 -0.28 -18.58
CA PHE A 59 8.41 -0.81 -17.22
C PHE A 59 8.47 -2.32 -17.27
N ALA A 60 9.18 -2.93 -16.34
CA ALA A 60 9.22 -4.37 -16.12
C ALA A 60 8.54 -4.66 -14.79
N VAL A 61 7.27 -5.03 -14.86
CA VAL A 61 6.51 -5.48 -13.70
C VAL A 61 6.92 -6.91 -13.41
N PHE A 62 7.42 -7.19 -12.22
CA PHE A 62 7.96 -8.50 -11.88
C PHE A 62 7.63 -8.90 -10.45
N ASP A 63 7.70 -10.20 -10.22
CA ASP A 63 7.49 -10.85 -8.92
C ASP A 63 8.40 -12.07 -8.80
N LEU A 64 8.73 -12.47 -7.58
CA LEU A 64 9.61 -13.59 -7.29
C LEU A 64 8.96 -14.55 -6.29
N GLU A 65 8.98 -15.84 -6.60
CA GLU A 65 8.81 -16.87 -5.58
C GLU A 65 10.18 -17.32 -5.07
N THR A 66 10.26 -17.65 -3.78
CA THR A 66 11.53 -17.96 -3.13
C THR A 66 11.43 -19.21 -2.28
N THR A 67 12.56 -19.68 -1.76
CA THR A 67 12.63 -20.75 -0.75
C THR A 67 12.11 -20.34 0.63
N GLY A 68 11.40 -19.21 0.73
CA GLY A 68 10.82 -18.67 1.96
C GLY A 68 11.56 -17.44 2.47
N PHE A 69 11.42 -17.18 3.78
CA PHE A 69 11.88 -15.93 4.38
C PHE A 69 13.33 -16.02 4.88
N HIS A 70 14.28 -15.56 4.06
CA HIS A 70 15.70 -15.44 4.42
C HIS A 70 16.13 -13.98 4.53
N SER A 71 17.22 -13.68 5.24
CA SER A 71 17.79 -12.33 5.26
C SER A 71 18.43 -11.97 3.90
N ALA A 72 18.69 -10.68 3.66
CA ALA A 72 19.38 -10.23 2.44
C ALA A 72 20.76 -10.89 2.27
N GLU A 73 21.51 -11.01 3.35
CA GLU A 73 22.81 -11.71 3.37
C GLU A 73 22.66 -13.20 3.05
N GLN A 74 21.64 -13.86 3.62
CA GLN A 74 21.37 -15.27 3.35
C GLN A 74 20.97 -15.53 1.89
N PHE A 75 20.21 -14.63 1.25
CA PHE A 75 19.97 -14.72 -0.20
C PHE A 75 21.24 -14.51 -1.01
N ALA A 76 22.07 -13.51 -0.66
CA ALA A 76 23.35 -13.30 -1.33
C ALA A 76 24.29 -14.52 -1.19
N ASP A 77 24.31 -15.15 -0.02
CA ASP A 77 25.13 -16.32 0.29
C ASP A 77 24.59 -17.64 -0.29
N GLY A 78 23.40 -17.62 -0.88
CA GLY A 78 22.76 -18.82 -1.44
C GLY A 78 22.22 -19.78 -0.38
N ILE A 79 21.95 -19.28 0.84
CA ILE A 79 21.23 -20.03 1.88
C ILE A 79 19.73 -20.05 1.53
N GLY A 80 19.21 -18.94 1.02
CA GLY A 80 17.92 -18.86 0.35
C GLY A 80 18.10 -18.65 -1.15
N GLY A 81 17.07 -18.98 -1.93
CA GLY A 81 17.09 -18.77 -3.38
C GLY A 81 15.73 -18.46 -3.97
N ILE A 82 15.73 -18.13 -5.25
CA ILE A 82 14.56 -17.85 -6.07
C ILE A 82 14.13 -19.15 -6.75
N THR A 83 12.83 -19.45 -6.70
CA THR A 83 12.23 -20.66 -7.24
C THR A 83 11.38 -20.40 -8.49
N ASP A 84 10.82 -19.19 -8.62
CA ASP A 84 10.04 -18.75 -9.78
C ASP A 84 10.28 -17.26 -10.05
N ILE A 85 10.32 -16.87 -11.32
CA ILE A 85 10.46 -15.47 -11.75
C ILE A 85 9.46 -15.20 -12.86
N GLY A 86 8.62 -14.19 -12.64
CA GLY A 86 7.68 -13.68 -13.62
C GLY A 86 8.00 -12.23 -13.97
N VAL A 87 7.86 -11.85 -15.23
CA VAL A 87 7.94 -10.47 -15.70
C VAL A 87 6.93 -10.22 -16.80
N SER A 88 6.30 -9.05 -16.78
CA SER A 88 5.56 -8.50 -17.92
C SER A 88 6.03 -7.07 -18.19
N LEU A 89 6.31 -6.78 -19.45
CA LEU A 89 6.68 -5.44 -19.89
C LEU A 89 5.43 -4.58 -20.15
N LEU A 90 5.50 -3.32 -19.75
CA LEU A 90 4.61 -2.26 -20.22
C LEU A 90 5.38 -1.30 -21.11
N LYS A 91 4.78 -0.93 -22.24
CA LYS A 91 5.31 0.10 -23.13
C LYS A 91 4.42 1.31 -23.10
N ASN A 92 4.98 2.48 -22.79
CA ASN A 92 4.23 3.74 -22.64
C ASN A 92 3.08 3.61 -21.64
N GLY A 93 3.28 2.83 -20.57
CA GLY A 93 2.25 2.54 -19.57
C GLY A 93 1.19 1.52 -20.00
N ILE A 94 1.29 0.94 -21.21
CA ILE A 94 0.31 -0.01 -21.75
C ILE A 94 0.81 -1.43 -21.53
N TYR A 95 0.00 -2.25 -20.86
CA TYR A 95 0.23 -3.69 -20.68
C TYR A 95 0.36 -4.42 -22.02
N GLN A 96 1.40 -5.25 -22.16
CA GLN A 96 1.69 -6.00 -23.39
C GLN A 96 1.61 -7.53 -23.19
N GLY A 97 1.33 -7.98 -21.96
CA GLY A 97 1.30 -9.39 -21.62
C GLY A 97 0.04 -10.10 -22.12
N ASN A 98 -0.10 -11.37 -21.73
CA ASN A 98 -1.24 -12.17 -22.12
C ASN A 98 -2.53 -11.73 -21.41
N GLU A 99 -3.66 -11.97 -22.05
CA GLU A 99 -4.96 -11.57 -21.53
C GLU A 99 -5.31 -12.29 -20.22
N VAL A 100 -5.88 -11.53 -19.28
CA VAL A 100 -6.53 -12.05 -18.07
C VAL A 100 -8.03 -11.80 -18.22
N LEU A 101 -8.82 -12.87 -18.21
CA LEU A 101 -10.26 -12.81 -18.38
C LEU A 101 -10.95 -12.30 -17.11
N GLU A 102 -12.22 -11.91 -17.24
CA GLU A 102 -13.02 -11.35 -16.14
C GLU A 102 -13.12 -12.29 -14.92
N ASP A 103 -13.13 -13.61 -15.14
CA ASP A 103 -13.17 -14.60 -14.07
C ASP A 103 -11.80 -14.86 -13.39
N GLY A 104 -10.75 -14.16 -13.84
CA GLY A 104 -9.36 -14.28 -13.41
C GLY A 104 -8.56 -15.34 -14.17
N THR A 105 -9.16 -16.06 -15.12
CA THR A 105 -8.43 -17.02 -15.95
C THR A 105 -7.33 -16.31 -16.73
N GLN A 106 -6.11 -16.81 -16.63
CA GLN A 106 -4.97 -16.24 -17.33
C GLN A 106 -4.69 -17.03 -18.59
N LEU A 107 -4.73 -16.37 -19.75
CA LEU A 107 -4.42 -17.03 -21.00
C LEU A 107 -2.91 -17.28 -21.10
N GLU A 108 -2.54 -18.52 -21.39
CA GLU A 108 -1.16 -18.90 -21.64
C GLU A 108 -0.83 -18.82 -23.14
N GLY A 109 0.41 -18.50 -23.44
CA GLY A 109 0.91 -18.39 -24.81
C GLY A 109 2.30 -17.77 -24.82
N GLU A 110 3.07 -18.07 -25.86
CA GLU A 110 4.35 -17.39 -26.07
C GLU A 110 4.09 -15.90 -26.30
N ASN A 111 4.64 -15.06 -25.42
CA ASN A 111 4.53 -13.62 -25.50
C ASN A 111 5.93 -12.99 -25.36
N PRO A 112 6.40 -12.22 -26.36
CA PRO A 112 7.74 -11.62 -26.31
C PRO A 112 7.88 -10.51 -25.26
N PHE A 113 6.79 -10.08 -24.64
CA PHE A 113 6.76 -9.10 -23.55
C PHE A 113 6.60 -9.74 -22.17
N GLU A 114 6.56 -11.07 -22.09
CA GLU A 114 6.60 -11.80 -20.83
C GLU A 114 7.86 -12.64 -20.71
N PHE A 115 8.35 -12.80 -19.48
CA PHE A 115 9.40 -13.73 -19.13
C PHE A 115 8.93 -14.54 -17.93
N ASP A 116 8.90 -15.85 -18.08
CA ASP A 116 8.42 -16.79 -17.07
C ASP A 116 9.43 -17.93 -16.94
N SER A 117 9.94 -18.17 -15.73
CA SER A 117 10.86 -19.26 -15.51
C SER A 117 10.93 -19.70 -14.06
N LEU A 118 10.66 -20.99 -13.84
CA LEU A 118 11.17 -21.70 -12.68
C LEU A 118 12.69 -21.64 -12.64
N CYS A 119 13.23 -21.58 -11.43
CA CYS A 119 14.65 -21.53 -11.13
C CYS A 119 15.02 -22.71 -10.26
N ASN A 120 16.19 -23.31 -10.51
CA ASN A 120 16.84 -24.17 -9.53
C ASN A 120 17.65 -23.30 -8.56
N PRO A 121 17.19 -23.11 -7.30
CA PRO A 121 17.89 -22.26 -6.33
C PRO A 121 19.17 -22.92 -5.78
N GLY A 122 19.39 -24.21 -6.03
CA GLY A 122 20.51 -24.98 -5.47
C GLY A 122 20.35 -25.33 -3.98
N VAL A 123 19.20 -25.01 -3.39
CA VAL A 123 18.83 -25.29 -2.00
C VAL A 123 17.42 -25.87 -1.90
N PHE A 124 17.12 -26.53 -0.78
CA PHE A 124 15.84 -27.19 -0.55
C PHE A 124 14.73 -26.18 -0.23
N ILE A 125 13.54 -26.37 -0.81
CA ILE A 125 12.32 -25.61 -0.51
C ILE A 125 11.61 -26.27 0.69
N PRO A 126 11.41 -25.58 1.82
CA PRO A 126 10.68 -26.12 2.97
C PRO A 126 9.23 -26.46 2.66
N ASP A 127 8.67 -27.49 3.30
CA ASP A 127 7.31 -28.00 3.04
C ASP A 127 6.23 -26.90 3.14
N ASN A 128 6.33 -26.01 4.13
CA ASN A 128 5.36 -24.91 4.29
C ASN A 128 5.40 -23.90 3.14
N VAL A 129 6.53 -23.77 2.43
CA VAL A 129 6.66 -22.93 1.23
C VAL A 129 6.13 -23.66 0.00
N VAL A 130 6.35 -24.98 -0.09
CA VAL A 130 5.74 -25.83 -1.12
C VAL A 130 4.21 -25.80 -1.01
N GLU A 131 3.66 -25.90 0.20
CA GLU A 131 2.21 -25.81 0.44
C GLU A 131 1.63 -24.45 0.03
N LEU A 132 2.39 -23.36 0.21
CA LEU A 132 1.94 -22.01 -0.11
C LEU A 132 1.97 -21.73 -1.62
N THR A 133 3.06 -22.10 -2.29
CA THR A 133 3.33 -21.73 -3.70
C THR A 133 2.97 -22.82 -4.70
N GLY A 134 2.84 -24.07 -4.24
CA GLY A 134 2.71 -25.25 -5.09
C GLY A 134 3.99 -25.64 -5.83
N ILE A 135 5.11 -24.92 -5.65
CA ILE A 135 6.38 -25.21 -6.32
C ILE A 135 7.15 -26.25 -5.54
N THR A 136 7.35 -27.43 -6.12
CA THR A 136 8.02 -28.55 -5.45
C THR A 136 9.53 -28.60 -5.71
N ASN A 137 10.25 -29.30 -4.83
CA ASN A 137 11.68 -29.55 -5.01
C ASN A 137 11.98 -30.30 -6.31
N GLU A 138 11.09 -31.20 -6.76
CA GLU A 138 11.22 -31.93 -8.01
C GLU A 138 11.13 -30.98 -9.22
N MET A 139 10.16 -30.05 -9.21
CA MET A 139 9.98 -29.06 -10.28
C MET A 139 11.24 -28.20 -10.46
N VAL A 140 11.80 -27.68 -9.37
CA VAL A 140 12.99 -26.83 -9.44
C VAL A 140 14.29 -27.63 -9.68
N SER A 141 14.34 -28.92 -9.34
CA SER A 141 15.54 -29.74 -9.54
C SER A 141 15.91 -29.91 -11.02
N VAL A 142 14.89 -29.94 -11.90
CA VAL A 142 15.06 -30.06 -13.36
C VAL A 142 15.09 -28.71 -14.06
N ALA A 143 14.82 -27.61 -13.35
CA ALA A 143 14.87 -26.25 -13.87
C ALA A 143 16.31 -25.77 -14.07
N ARG A 144 16.45 -24.66 -14.80
CA ARG A 144 17.76 -24.04 -15.03
C ARG A 144 18.34 -23.46 -13.74
N PRO A 145 19.68 -23.43 -13.56
CA PRO A 145 20.29 -22.78 -12.41
C PRO A 145 19.84 -21.32 -12.26
N GLN A 146 19.50 -20.89 -11.04
CA GLN A 146 19.06 -19.52 -10.73
C GLN A 146 19.96 -18.46 -11.36
N LYS A 147 21.29 -18.65 -11.29
CA LYS A 147 22.26 -17.72 -11.88
C LYS A 147 22.04 -17.48 -13.38
N ASP A 148 21.68 -18.52 -14.13
CA ASP A 148 21.48 -18.41 -15.57
C ASP A 148 20.12 -17.81 -15.90
N VAL A 149 19.08 -18.13 -15.13
CA VAL A 149 17.77 -17.47 -15.26
C VAL A 149 17.88 -15.98 -14.94
N LEU A 150 18.62 -15.61 -13.90
CA LEU A 150 18.84 -14.20 -13.53
C LEU A 150 19.64 -13.42 -14.58
N LYS A 151 20.54 -14.06 -15.33
CA LYS A 151 21.20 -13.39 -16.47
C LYS A 151 20.18 -13.02 -17.56
N ASP A 152 19.26 -13.93 -17.84
CA ASP A 152 18.22 -13.71 -18.85
C ASP A 152 17.21 -12.66 -18.36
N PHE A 153 16.78 -12.74 -17.09
CA PHE A 153 15.96 -11.70 -16.45
C PHE A 153 16.61 -10.32 -16.54
N ARG A 154 17.91 -10.20 -16.21
CA ARG A 154 18.66 -8.95 -16.33
C ARG A 154 18.69 -8.40 -17.76
N GLN A 155 18.83 -9.29 -18.74
CA GLN A 155 18.84 -8.91 -20.14
C GLN A 155 17.43 -8.52 -20.63
N PHE A 156 16.40 -9.22 -20.16
CA PHE A 156 15.00 -8.98 -20.51
C PHE A 156 14.47 -7.66 -19.96
N THR A 157 14.84 -7.33 -18.71
CA THR A 157 14.42 -6.10 -18.01
C THR A 157 15.35 -4.90 -18.29
N LYS A 158 16.35 -5.08 -19.15
CA LYS A 158 17.36 -4.06 -19.43
C LYS A 158 16.73 -2.78 -19.96
N GLY A 159 17.04 -1.66 -19.30
CA GLY A 159 16.53 -0.34 -19.68
C GLY A 159 15.09 -0.08 -19.24
N ALA A 160 14.43 -1.02 -18.56
CA ALA A 160 13.13 -0.81 -17.94
C ALA A 160 13.26 -0.26 -16.52
N ILE A 161 12.23 0.45 -16.05
CA ILE A 161 11.99 0.66 -14.61
C ILE A 161 11.49 -0.65 -14.02
N LEU A 162 12.06 -1.10 -12.90
CA LEU A 162 11.54 -2.27 -12.20
C LEU A 162 10.29 -1.87 -11.41
N VAL A 163 9.21 -2.63 -11.55
CA VAL A 163 7.94 -2.37 -10.89
C VAL A 163 7.45 -3.66 -10.24
N GLY A 164 6.78 -3.55 -9.10
CA GLY A 164 6.07 -4.67 -8.52
C GLY A 164 5.39 -4.29 -7.22
N HIS A 165 4.96 -5.29 -6.46
CA HIS A 165 4.24 -5.08 -5.22
C HIS A 165 5.07 -5.57 -4.04
N ASN A 166 5.51 -4.66 -3.18
CA ASN A 166 6.45 -4.96 -2.10
C ASN A 166 7.85 -5.37 -2.61
N ILE A 167 8.31 -4.84 -3.75
CA ILE A 167 9.65 -5.10 -4.29
C ILE A 167 10.74 -4.30 -3.57
N GLY A 168 10.39 -3.13 -3.05
CA GLY A 168 11.31 -2.18 -2.46
C GLY A 168 11.88 -1.15 -3.42
N ASP A 169 12.06 0.07 -2.92
CA ASP A 169 12.70 1.19 -3.62
C ASP A 169 13.56 2.01 -2.63
N ASP A 170 14.18 3.08 -3.13
CA ASP A 170 15.09 3.93 -2.34
C ASP A 170 14.39 4.94 -1.42
N GLN A 171 13.07 5.13 -1.52
CA GLN A 171 12.37 6.26 -0.89
C GLN A 171 11.12 5.87 -0.09
N PHE A 172 10.22 5.10 -0.68
CA PHE A 172 8.89 4.81 -0.16
C PHE A 172 8.74 3.38 0.38
N CYS A 173 9.52 2.42 -0.14
CA CYS A 173 9.52 1.03 0.32
C CYS A 173 10.93 0.53 0.67
N THR A 174 11.54 1.10 1.69
CA THR A 174 12.94 0.79 2.06
C THR A 174 13.15 -0.61 2.66
N ARG A 175 12.06 -1.35 2.92
CA ARG A 175 12.03 -2.71 3.48
C ARG A 175 11.34 -3.72 2.58
N GLY A 176 11.19 -3.41 1.29
CA GLY A 176 10.60 -4.35 0.34
C GLY A 176 11.34 -5.69 0.26
N PHE A 177 10.70 -6.65 -0.37
CA PHE A 177 11.13 -8.02 -0.49
C PHE A 177 11.96 -8.23 -1.77
N ASP A 178 11.36 -8.12 -2.95
CA ASP A 178 11.98 -8.68 -4.17
C ASP A 178 13.29 -8.02 -4.58
N VAL A 179 13.34 -6.70 -4.76
CA VAL A 179 14.60 -5.99 -5.07
C VAL A 179 15.44 -5.86 -3.83
N LYS A 180 14.89 -5.30 -2.76
CA LYS A 180 15.70 -4.88 -1.59
C LYS A 180 16.30 -6.05 -0.83
N ARG A 181 15.59 -7.18 -0.75
CA ARG A 181 15.96 -8.32 0.10
C ARG A 181 16.41 -9.55 -0.69
N VAL A 182 15.89 -9.77 -1.90
CA VAL A 182 16.17 -10.99 -2.67
C VAL A 182 17.12 -10.70 -3.84
N TYR A 183 16.60 -10.15 -4.93
CA TYR A 183 17.30 -9.95 -6.19
C TYR A 183 18.50 -9.00 -6.06
N GLY A 184 18.36 -7.85 -5.40
CA GLY A 184 19.44 -6.88 -5.27
C GLY A 184 20.71 -7.46 -4.64
N PRO A 185 20.65 -8.05 -3.43
CA PRO A 185 21.80 -8.71 -2.80
C PRO A 185 22.42 -9.84 -3.63
N ILE A 186 21.58 -10.64 -4.30
CA ILE A 186 22.05 -11.69 -5.22
C ILE A 186 22.79 -11.05 -6.40
N ALA A 187 22.21 -10.01 -7.00
CA ALA A 187 22.75 -9.36 -8.19
C ALA A 187 24.06 -8.63 -7.91
N GLU A 188 24.19 -7.97 -6.76
CA GLU A 188 25.43 -7.36 -6.31
C GLU A 188 26.54 -8.39 -6.19
N LYS A 189 26.28 -9.50 -5.50
CA LYS A 189 27.31 -10.51 -5.27
C LYS A 189 27.64 -11.33 -6.51
N GLN A 190 26.66 -11.66 -7.35
CA GLN A 190 26.85 -12.55 -8.50
C GLN A 190 27.22 -11.82 -9.79
N PHE A 191 26.78 -10.57 -9.96
CA PHE A 191 26.93 -9.80 -11.20
C PHE A 191 27.62 -8.44 -11.01
N GLY A 192 27.86 -8.00 -9.76
CA GLY A 192 28.50 -6.72 -9.46
C GLY A 192 27.56 -5.52 -9.63
N ASP A 193 26.25 -5.73 -9.63
CA ASP A 193 25.25 -4.67 -9.74
C ASP A 193 25.19 -3.84 -8.44
N SER A 194 24.98 -2.53 -8.57
CA SER A 194 24.75 -1.67 -7.41
C SER A 194 23.31 -1.84 -6.91
N ILE A 195 23.13 -2.31 -5.68
CA ILE A 195 21.80 -2.40 -5.06
C ILE A 195 21.15 -1.02 -5.00
N SER A 196 21.93 0.02 -4.72
CA SER A 196 21.43 1.40 -4.68
C SER A 196 20.87 1.83 -6.03
N ASP A 197 21.51 1.46 -7.13
CA ASP A 197 21.04 1.83 -8.48
C ASP A 197 19.78 1.04 -8.85
N LEU A 198 19.71 -0.24 -8.45
CA LEU A 198 18.50 -1.05 -8.62
C LEU A 198 17.31 -0.44 -7.87
N LEU A 199 17.49 -0.06 -6.61
CA LEU A 199 16.44 0.56 -5.79
C LEU A 199 16.02 1.94 -6.34
N ALA A 200 16.98 2.74 -6.80
CA ALA A 200 16.70 4.03 -7.43
C ALA A 200 15.97 3.89 -8.77
N ASN A 201 16.11 2.75 -9.46
CA ASN A 201 15.40 2.42 -10.69
C ASN A 201 14.12 1.58 -10.47
N SER A 202 13.70 1.40 -9.20
CA SER A 202 12.51 0.62 -8.84
C SER A 202 11.34 1.50 -8.42
N ILE A 203 10.11 1.09 -8.70
CA ILE A 203 8.86 1.70 -8.25
C ILE A 203 8.01 0.62 -7.57
N ASP A 204 7.65 0.84 -6.31
CA ASP A 204 6.81 -0.09 -5.58
C ASP A 204 5.34 0.36 -5.59
N THR A 205 4.44 -0.54 -5.96
CA THR A 205 2.98 -0.32 -6.02
C THR A 205 2.32 -0.45 -4.64
N LEU A 206 2.97 -1.05 -3.64
CA LEU A 206 2.43 -1.15 -2.28
C LEU A 206 2.30 0.23 -1.61
N PRO A 207 3.33 1.10 -1.58
CA PRO A 207 3.18 2.48 -1.09
C PRO A 207 2.18 3.30 -1.89
N LEU A 208 2.11 3.11 -3.22
CA LEU A 208 1.09 3.76 -4.05
C LEU A 208 -0.31 3.43 -3.53
N PHE A 209 -0.60 2.13 -3.37
CA PHE A 209 -1.92 1.69 -2.94
C PHE A 209 -2.22 2.09 -1.49
N THR A 210 -1.23 1.97 -0.61
CA THR A 210 -1.33 2.39 0.81
C THR A 210 -1.67 3.88 0.95
N ASN A 211 -1.09 4.71 0.10
CA ASN A 211 -1.32 6.16 0.14
C ASN A 211 -2.58 6.59 -0.62
N LEU A 212 -3.18 5.74 -1.47
CA LEU A 212 -4.48 6.00 -2.08
C LEU A 212 -5.63 5.77 -1.08
N ILE A 213 -5.53 4.72 -0.26
CA ILE A 213 -6.59 4.33 0.67
C ILE A 213 -6.02 3.68 1.93
N SER A 214 -6.40 4.18 3.10
CA SER A 214 -6.01 3.63 4.41
C SER A 214 -7.08 2.71 5.01
N GLY A 215 -6.72 1.89 6.00
CA GLY A 215 -7.70 1.09 6.76
C GLY A 215 -8.24 -0.15 6.05
N VAL A 216 -7.61 -0.56 4.94
CA VAL A 216 -7.95 -1.75 4.15
C VAL A 216 -6.73 -2.67 4.03
N SER A 217 -6.93 -3.89 3.53
CA SER A 217 -5.80 -4.74 3.12
C SER A 217 -5.08 -4.09 1.93
N HIS A 218 -3.76 -4.16 1.91
CA HIS A 218 -2.94 -3.63 0.81
C HIS A 218 -2.25 -4.72 0.00
N THR A 219 -2.75 -5.95 0.02
CA THR A 219 -2.18 -7.05 -0.79
C THR A 219 -2.35 -6.79 -2.29
N ASN A 220 -1.52 -7.44 -3.12
CA ASN A 220 -1.66 -7.41 -4.58
C ASN A 220 -3.05 -7.91 -5.02
N GLU A 221 -3.60 -8.91 -4.34
CA GLU A 221 -4.97 -9.41 -4.56
C GLU A 221 -6.02 -8.32 -4.33
N GLU A 222 -5.96 -7.59 -3.21
CA GLU A 222 -6.92 -6.52 -2.92
C GLU A 222 -6.75 -5.34 -3.88
N PHE A 223 -5.51 -5.05 -4.29
CA PHE A 223 -5.23 -4.05 -5.33
C PHE A 223 -5.85 -4.44 -6.67
N GLY A 224 -5.66 -5.71 -7.09
CA GLY A 224 -6.34 -6.35 -8.22
C GLY A 224 -7.85 -6.16 -8.18
N LYS A 225 -8.46 -6.66 -7.12
CA LYS A 225 -9.91 -6.67 -6.93
C LYS A 225 -10.52 -5.28 -7.06
N ARG A 226 -9.91 -4.27 -6.46
CA ARG A 226 -10.41 -2.88 -6.51
C ARG A 226 -10.32 -2.23 -7.87
N LEU A 227 -9.40 -2.68 -8.71
CA LEU A 227 -9.25 -2.24 -10.11
C LEU A 227 -10.05 -3.08 -11.10
N GLY A 228 -10.74 -4.12 -10.63
CA GLY A 228 -11.59 -5.01 -11.41
C GLY A 228 -10.89 -6.26 -11.93
N PHE A 229 -9.72 -6.61 -11.39
CA PHE A 229 -8.96 -7.79 -11.78
C PHE A 229 -8.96 -8.84 -10.67
N LYS A 230 -9.40 -10.06 -11.00
CA LYS A 230 -9.38 -11.17 -10.06
C LYS A 230 -8.06 -11.93 -10.19
N LEU A 231 -7.36 -12.10 -9.07
CA LEU A 231 -6.16 -12.93 -9.00
C LEU A 231 -6.55 -14.40 -8.82
N VAL A 232 -6.19 -15.23 -9.80
CA VAL A 232 -6.28 -16.70 -9.73
C VAL A 232 -4.87 -17.25 -9.94
N GLY A 233 -4.49 -18.23 -9.12
CA GLY A 233 -3.15 -18.79 -9.12
C GLY A 233 -2.13 -17.95 -8.34
N ALA A 234 -2.58 -17.25 -7.28
CA ALA A 234 -1.71 -16.51 -6.37
C ALA A 234 -0.54 -17.37 -5.85
N HIS A 235 0.56 -16.71 -5.50
CA HIS A 235 1.82 -17.35 -5.07
C HIS A 235 2.50 -18.13 -6.21
N ARG A 236 2.27 -17.65 -7.43
CA ARG A 236 3.03 -17.97 -8.64
C ARG A 236 3.38 -16.66 -9.29
N ALA A 237 4.64 -16.53 -9.72
CA ALA A 237 5.18 -15.24 -10.11
C ALA A 237 4.42 -14.61 -11.31
N ILE A 238 4.17 -15.35 -12.41
CA ILE A 238 3.45 -14.78 -13.55
C ILE A 238 2.01 -14.39 -13.21
N PRO A 239 1.22 -15.22 -12.51
CA PRO A 239 -0.10 -14.82 -12.10
C PRO A 239 -0.18 -13.50 -11.33
N ASP A 240 0.70 -13.33 -10.35
CA ASP A 240 0.80 -12.11 -9.55
C ASP A 240 1.26 -10.90 -10.39
N VAL A 241 2.22 -11.13 -11.30
CA VAL A 241 2.73 -10.12 -12.23
C VAL A 241 1.66 -9.60 -13.17
N ARG A 242 0.87 -10.47 -13.81
CA ARG A 242 -0.14 -10.01 -14.78
C ARG A 242 -1.17 -9.11 -14.13
N VAL A 243 -1.66 -9.50 -12.94
CA VAL A 243 -2.62 -8.68 -12.17
C VAL A 243 -1.99 -7.36 -11.76
N ASN A 244 -0.77 -7.37 -11.19
CA ASN A 244 -0.09 -6.14 -10.81
C ASN A 244 0.15 -5.21 -12.01
N ALA A 245 0.54 -5.78 -13.15
CA ALA A 245 0.84 -5.08 -14.38
C ALA A 245 -0.39 -4.43 -15.00
N LEU A 246 -1.53 -5.12 -15.01
CA LEU A 246 -2.83 -4.59 -15.45
C LEU A 246 -3.29 -3.44 -14.54
N CYS A 247 -3.22 -3.63 -13.22
CA CYS A 247 -3.53 -2.60 -12.24
C CYS A 247 -2.67 -1.34 -12.43
N PHE A 248 -1.37 -1.53 -12.51
CA PHE A 248 -0.42 -0.45 -12.70
C PHE A 248 -0.67 0.25 -14.04
N SER A 249 -0.82 -0.50 -15.13
CA SER A 249 -1.11 0.03 -16.47
C SER A 249 -2.36 0.92 -16.50
N LYS A 250 -3.44 0.51 -15.82
CA LYS A 250 -4.68 1.29 -15.71
C LYS A 250 -4.47 2.64 -14.99
N LEU A 251 -3.53 2.70 -14.04
CA LEU A 251 -3.24 3.90 -13.26
C LEU A 251 -2.16 4.79 -13.88
N VAL A 252 -1.17 4.26 -14.62
CA VAL A 252 -0.06 5.04 -15.22
C VAL A 252 -0.51 6.35 -15.87
N PRO A 253 -1.51 6.40 -16.79
CA PRO A 253 -1.91 7.66 -17.41
C PRO A 253 -2.47 8.67 -16.40
N ILE A 254 -3.11 8.21 -15.32
CA ILE A 254 -3.63 9.09 -14.26
C ILE A 254 -2.48 9.59 -13.38
N LEU A 255 -1.52 8.72 -13.05
CA LEU A 255 -0.36 9.05 -12.20
C LEU A 255 0.63 10.00 -12.88
N LEU A 256 0.79 9.92 -14.20
CA LEU A 256 1.60 10.86 -14.97
C LEU A 256 0.96 12.26 -15.01
N ASP A 257 -0.37 12.32 -15.00
CA ASP A 257 -1.15 13.56 -14.97
C ASP A 257 -1.36 14.13 -13.57
N THR A 258 -0.75 13.55 -12.52
CA THR A 258 -0.94 14.03 -11.14
C THR A 258 -0.58 15.51 -11.00
N PRO A 259 -1.51 16.36 -10.52
CA PRO A 259 -1.29 17.76 -10.17
C PRO A 259 -0.62 17.82 -8.79
N VAL A 260 0.70 17.58 -8.77
CA VAL A 260 1.49 17.37 -7.55
C VAL A 260 1.42 18.57 -6.60
N GLU A 261 1.54 19.79 -7.14
CA GLU A 261 1.55 21.00 -6.31
C GLU A 261 0.17 21.31 -5.75
N GLU A 262 -0.90 21.16 -6.54
CA GLU A 262 -2.27 21.33 -6.08
C GLU A 262 -2.64 20.30 -5.00
N LEU A 263 -2.19 19.05 -5.16
CA LEU A 263 -2.39 18.01 -4.14
C LEU A 263 -1.65 18.34 -2.84
N ARG A 264 -0.41 18.84 -2.92
CA ARG A 264 0.36 19.32 -1.75
C ARG A 264 -0.31 20.52 -1.08
N GLU A 265 -0.74 21.51 -1.86
CA GLU A 265 -1.46 22.67 -1.34
C GLU A 265 -2.75 22.27 -0.63
N HIS A 266 -3.53 21.37 -1.23
CA HIS A 266 -4.75 20.84 -0.61
C HIS A 266 -4.44 20.14 0.72
N ALA A 267 -3.44 19.25 0.74
CA ALA A 267 -3.03 18.57 1.96
C ALA A 267 -2.54 19.55 3.05
N ASN A 268 -1.71 20.53 2.68
CA ASN A 268 -1.20 21.53 3.61
C ASN A 268 -2.32 22.41 4.19
N LYS A 269 -3.34 22.77 3.41
CA LYS A 269 -4.53 23.48 3.93
C LYS A 269 -5.31 22.67 4.96
N LEU A 270 -5.31 21.34 4.85
CA LEU A 270 -5.89 20.49 5.89
C LEU A 270 -5.00 20.47 7.14
N LEU A 271 -3.67 20.41 6.96
CA LEU A 271 -2.69 20.45 8.07
C LEU A 271 -2.67 21.78 8.82
N GLU A 272 -2.98 22.91 8.16
CA GLU A 272 -3.08 24.22 8.82
C GLU A 272 -4.11 24.24 9.95
N LYS A 273 -5.09 23.33 9.93
CA LYS A 273 -6.09 23.16 10.99
C LYS A 273 -5.62 22.24 12.12
N GLY A 274 -4.40 21.72 12.03
CA GLY A 274 -3.81 20.73 12.92
C GLY A 274 -4.31 19.32 12.68
N GLU A 275 -3.59 18.34 13.26
CA GLU A 275 -3.94 16.93 13.13
C GLU A 275 -4.42 16.31 14.45
N HIS A 276 -5.21 15.26 14.31
CA HIS A 276 -5.59 14.41 15.42
C HIS A 276 -5.73 12.98 14.93
N ILE A 277 -5.47 12.03 15.83
CA ILE A 277 -5.53 10.60 15.52
C ILE A 277 -6.38 9.89 16.58
N VAL A 278 -7.44 9.21 16.16
CA VAL A 278 -8.15 8.24 17.02
C VAL A 278 -7.22 7.05 17.25
N THR A 279 -6.90 6.79 18.51
CA THR A 279 -5.89 5.79 18.92
C THR A 279 -6.49 4.53 19.50
N HIS A 280 -7.65 4.63 20.15
CA HIS A 280 -8.38 3.51 20.72
C HIS A 280 -9.85 3.90 20.90
N ILE A 281 -10.70 2.89 20.93
CA ILE A 281 -12.14 3.00 21.14
C ILE A 281 -12.54 1.93 22.15
N GLN A 282 -13.31 2.29 23.16
CA GLN A 282 -13.79 1.35 24.18
C GLN A 282 -15.19 1.73 24.67
N VAL A 283 -15.80 0.86 25.46
CA VAL A 283 -17.09 1.13 26.11
C VAL A 283 -16.82 1.72 27.49
N GLY A 284 -17.36 2.91 27.75
CA GLY A 284 -17.48 3.46 29.09
C GLY A 284 -18.84 3.13 29.70
N ALA A 285 -18.90 2.99 31.02
CA ALA A 285 -20.14 2.70 31.71
C ALA A 285 -20.14 3.20 33.16
N GLU A 286 -21.32 3.55 33.67
CA GLU A 286 -21.55 3.93 35.06
C GLU A 286 -22.95 3.47 35.51
N VAL A 287 -23.09 3.13 36.79
CA VAL A 287 -24.40 2.84 37.39
C VAL A 287 -24.93 4.09 38.08
N VAL A 288 -25.99 4.66 37.53
CA VAL A 288 -26.64 5.86 38.08
C VAL A 288 -28.04 5.49 38.56
N ASN A 289 -28.32 5.67 39.85
CA ASN A 289 -29.61 5.33 40.46
C ASN A 289 -30.07 3.86 40.24
N GLY A 290 -29.12 2.94 40.09
CA GLY A 290 -29.40 1.52 39.85
C GLY A 290 -29.60 1.16 38.37
N GLU A 291 -29.51 2.13 37.45
CA GLU A 291 -29.54 1.90 36.00
C GLU A 291 -28.13 1.96 35.43
N LEU A 292 -27.77 0.98 34.59
CA LEU A 292 -26.51 0.97 33.86
C LEU A 292 -26.61 1.96 32.69
N LYS A 293 -25.76 2.99 32.69
CA LYS A 293 -25.56 3.88 31.55
C LYS A 293 -24.27 3.53 30.85
N GLN A 294 -24.29 3.51 29.51
CA GLN A 294 -23.13 3.19 28.68
C GLN A 294 -22.91 4.27 27.62
N TRP A 295 -21.66 4.47 27.23
CA TRP A 295 -21.24 5.39 26.16
C TRP A 295 -20.00 4.84 25.44
N GLY A 296 -19.68 5.40 24.28
CA GLY A 296 -18.42 5.14 23.59
C GLY A 296 -17.32 6.07 24.10
N GLU A 297 -16.12 5.56 24.35
CA GLU A 297 -14.95 6.36 24.68
C GLU A 297 -13.93 6.30 23.55
N PHE A 298 -13.55 7.46 23.03
CA PHE A 298 -12.65 7.62 21.90
C PHE A 298 -11.40 8.34 22.37
N GLY A 299 -10.27 7.63 22.37
CA GLY A 299 -9.00 8.22 22.72
C GLY A 299 -8.37 8.94 21.55
N ILE A 300 -8.26 10.26 21.64
CA ILE A 300 -7.79 11.11 20.56
C ILE A 300 -6.42 11.66 20.92
N LYS A 301 -5.40 11.27 20.15
CA LYS A 301 -4.09 11.89 20.24
C LYS A 301 -4.11 13.20 19.44
N LEU A 302 -3.81 14.28 20.13
CA LEU A 302 -3.76 15.61 19.56
C LEU A 302 -2.36 15.93 19.02
N ASP A 303 -2.29 16.68 17.92
CA ASP A 303 -1.05 17.27 17.43
C ASP A 303 -0.48 18.25 18.46
N PRO A 304 0.74 17.99 18.98
CA PRO A 304 1.35 18.85 19.97
C PRO A 304 1.82 20.19 19.41
N GLU A 305 2.15 20.30 18.13
CA GLU A 305 2.65 21.56 17.57
C GLU A 305 1.50 22.54 17.35
N HIS A 306 0.43 22.10 16.68
CA HIS A 306 -0.71 22.95 16.37
C HIS A 306 -1.41 23.50 17.62
N LEU A 307 -1.64 22.65 18.62
CA LEU A 307 -2.28 23.05 19.87
C LEU A 307 -1.28 23.56 20.93
N LYS A 308 0.01 23.73 20.56
CA LYS A 308 1.10 24.21 21.43
C LYS A 308 1.22 23.44 22.74
N LEU A 309 1.20 22.14 22.62
CA LEU A 309 1.16 21.24 23.73
C LEU A 309 2.60 20.79 24.11
N PRO A 310 3.19 21.14 25.29
CA PRO A 310 4.47 20.58 25.81
C PRO A 310 4.44 19.16 26.44
N GLY A 311 5.18 18.18 25.90
CA GLY A 311 5.27 16.81 26.46
C GLY A 311 5.00 15.67 25.46
N ARG A 312 5.21 14.41 25.88
CA ARG A 312 5.32 13.24 24.96
C ARG A 312 4.01 12.49 24.62
N LYS A 313 2.96 12.59 25.43
CA LYS A 313 1.65 11.97 25.13
C LYS A 313 0.52 12.89 25.53
N ARG A 314 -0.42 13.07 24.61
CA ARG A 314 -1.57 13.97 24.76
C ARG A 314 -2.79 13.37 24.11
N THR A 315 -3.27 12.34 24.78
CA THR A 315 -4.50 11.67 24.43
C THR A 315 -5.58 12.21 25.35
N ILE A 316 -6.63 12.77 24.76
CA ILE A 316 -7.87 13.08 25.48
C ILE A 316 -8.89 11.98 25.21
N ILE A 317 -9.88 11.85 26.08
CA ILE A 317 -11.03 10.97 25.85
C ILE A 317 -12.20 11.84 25.45
N ILE A 318 -12.78 11.59 24.28
CA ILE A 318 -14.06 12.15 23.87
C ILE A 318 -15.11 11.06 24.00
N ARG A 319 -16.24 11.41 24.61
CA ARG A 319 -17.36 10.48 24.77
C ARG A 319 -18.26 10.53 23.53
N TYR A 320 -18.90 9.43 23.22
CA TYR A 320 -20.00 9.35 22.27
C TYR A 320 -21.24 8.88 23.02
N ASP A 321 -22.24 9.75 23.10
CA ASP A 321 -23.51 9.46 23.76
C ASP A 321 -24.37 8.61 22.82
N PHE A 322 -24.71 7.40 23.26
CA PHE A 322 -25.49 6.44 22.48
C PHE A 322 -26.96 6.83 22.31
N ASP A 323 -27.53 7.58 23.25
CA ASP A 323 -28.93 7.99 23.24
C ASP A 323 -29.11 9.28 22.43
N ALA A 324 -28.17 10.22 22.56
CA ALA A 324 -28.17 11.48 21.83
C ALA A 324 -27.52 11.39 20.43
N ASP A 325 -26.86 10.27 20.11
CA ASP A 325 -26.22 9.98 18.82
C ASP A 325 -25.19 11.04 18.40
N GLN A 326 -24.35 11.47 19.35
CA GLN A 326 -23.38 12.54 19.14
C GLN A 326 -22.13 12.42 20.01
N PHE A 327 -21.02 12.98 19.53
CA PHE A 327 -19.84 13.20 20.35
C PHE A 327 -20.11 14.28 21.40
N VAL A 328 -19.67 14.03 22.62
CA VAL A 328 -19.75 14.95 23.76
C VAL A 328 -18.36 15.49 24.03
N PHE A 329 -18.20 16.80 23.86
CA PHE A 329 -16.97 17.52 24.15
C PHE A 329 -17.08 18.14 25.54
N GLU A 330 -16.10 17.83 26.39
CA GLU A 330 -16.02 18.34 27.76
C GLU A 330 -14.78 19.22 27.91
N GLU A 331 -14.84 20.14 28.88
CA GLU A 331 -13.68 20.95 29.23
C GLU A 331 -12.52 20.04 29.61
N THR A 332 -11.39 20.22 28.93
CA THR A 332 -10.22 19.36 29.11
C THR A 332 -9.07 20.14 29.71
N GLU A 333 -8.71 19.80 30.94
CA GLU A 333 -7.51 20.31 31.59
C GLU A 333 -6.26 19.66 31.00
N LEU A 334 -5.37 20.48 30.44
CA LEU A 334 -4.03 20.08 30.05
C LEU A 334 -3.02 20.77 30.96
N LYS A 335 -1.80 20.22 31.02
CA LYS A 335 -0.73 20.67 31.92
C LYS A 335 -0.52 22.19 32.00
N ASP A 336 -0.70 22.91 30.90
CA ASP A 336 -0.38 24.34 30.79
C ASP A 336 -1.54 25.20 30.24
N ARG A 337 -2.72 24.59 29.98
CA ARG A 337 -3.93 25.31 29.54
C ARG A 337 -5.19 24.46 29.71
N VAL A 338 -6.33 25.12 29.78
CA VAL A 338 -7.64 24.49 29.63
C VAL A 338 -8.10 24.68 28.18
N ILE A 339 -8.70 23.64 27.58
CA ILE A 339 -9.37 23.72 26.27
C ILE A 339 -10.87 23.62 26.50
N SER A 340 -11.63 24.58 25.98
CA SER A 340 -13.09 24.58 26.10
C SER A 340 -13.74 23.52 25.19
N PRO A 341 -14.96 23.09 25.50
CA PRO A 341 -15.75 22.23 24.60
C PRO A 341 -15.86 22.79 23.17
N ASP A 342 -16.09 24.10 23.02
CA ASP A 342 -16.24 24.74 21.72
C ASP A 342 -14.96 24.70 20.89
N GLU A 343 -13.80 24.93 21.52
CA GLU A 343 -12.50 24.82 20.84
C GLU A 343 -12.21 23.38 20.41
N LEU A 344 -12.57 22.38 21.23
CA LEU A 344 -12.47 20.97 20.85
C LEU A 344 -13.41 20.62 19.70
N ALA A 345 -14.67 21.07 19.71
CA ALA A 345 -15.63 20.82 18.63
C ALA A 345 -15.23 21.54 17.33
N ASP A 346 -14.52 22.66 17.43
CA ASP A 346 -13.96 23.34 16.27
C ASP A 346 -12.78 22.59 15.65
N TYR A 347 -11.95 21.97 16.49
CA TYR A 347 -10.77 21.21 16.07
C TYR A 347 -11.08 19.77 15.64
N LEU A 348 -11.97 19.09 16.37
CA LEU A 348 -12.30 17.67 16.24
C LEU A 348 -13.67 17.52 15.60
N LYS A 349 -13.73 17.68 14.28
CA LYS A 349 -15.00 17.54 13.57
C LYS A 349 -15.53 16.10 13.71
N PRO A 350 -16.80 15.90 14.11
CA PRO A 350 -17.39 14.57 14.29
C PRO A 350 -17.13 13.61 13.13
N LYS A 351 -17.31 14.08 11.89
CA LYS A 351 -17.05 13.28 10.68
C LYS A 351 -15.60 12.79 10.55
N ASP A 352 -14.63 13.58 11.00
CA ASP A 352 -13.22 13.16 11.00
C ASP A 352 -12.99 12.06 12.04
N LEU A 353 -13.63 12.16 13.21
CA LEU A 353 -13.57 11.15 14.27
C LEU A 353 -14.23 9.83 13.84
N GLU A 354 -15.42 9.90 13.24
CA GLU A 354 -16.13 8.73 12.70
C GLU A 354 -15.27 8.01 11.67
N ARG A 355 -14.73 8.76 10.71
CA ARG A 355 -13.85 8.25 9.65
C ARG A 355 -12.61 7.56 10.23
N GLN A 356 -11.89 8.25 11.10
CA GLN A 356 -10.68 7.68 11.72
C GLN A 356 -10.99 6.45 12.58
N SER A 357 -12.16 6.42 13.20
CA SER A 357 -12.63 5.25 13.93
C SER A 357 -12.87 4.06 13.01
N CYS A 358 -13.45 4.29 11.83
CA CYS A 358 -13.62 3.29 10.79
C CYS A 358 -12.27 2.74 10.31
N ILE A 359 -11.30 3.61 10.03
CA ILE A 359 -9.93 3.23 9.65
C ILE A 359 -9.28 2.38 10.76
N LEU A 360 -9.38 2.82 12.02
CA LEU A 360 -8.79 2.12 13.16
C LEU A 360 -9.38 0.72 13.37
N ARG A 361 -10.67 0.56 13.13
CA ARG A 361 -11.40 -0.72 13.30
C ARG A 361 -11.41 -1.59 12.04
N GLY A 362 -10.96 -1.07 10.89
CA GLY A 362 -11.01 -1.77 9.62
C GLY A 362 -12.45 -2.06 9.15
N VAL A 363 -13.37 -1.09 9.36
CA VAL A 363 -14.78 -1.19 8.95
C VAL A 363 -15.15 -0.02 8.05
N SER A 364 -16.18 -0.18 7.24
CA SER A 364 -16.62 0.84 6.27
C SER A 364 -17.64 1.84 6.83
N SER A 365 -18.29 1.53 7.96
CA SER A 365 -19.30 2.40 8.58
C SER A 365 -19.08 2.56 10.07
N PHE A 366 -19.33 3.79 10.55
CA PHE A 366 -19.28 4.12 11.97
C PHE A 366 -20.39 3.43 12.76
N ASP A 367 -21.56 3.22 12.14
CA ASP A 367 -22.69 2.50 12.75
C ASP A 367 -22.28 1.09 13.17
N SER A 368 -21.46 0.40 12.36
CA SER A 368 -20.95 -0.94 12.70
C SER A 368 -20.07 -0.92 13.94
N ILE A 369 -19.38 0.19 14.23
CA ILE A 369 -18.63 0.37 15.48
C ILE A 369 -19.60 0.55 16.65
N LEU A 370 -20.61 1.41 16.48
CA LEU A 370 -21.62 1.66 17.52
C LEU A 370 -22.38 0.38 17.88
N GLU A 371 -22.77 -0.42 16.90
CA GLU A 371 -23.41 -1.73 17.13
C GLU A 371 -22.53 -2.66 17.97
N GLN A 372 -21.21 -2.66 17.75
CA GLN A 372 -20.28 -3.47 18.55
C GLN A 372 -20.14 -2.94 19.98
N LEU A 373 -20.05 -1.62 20.15
CA LEU A 373 -19.92 -0.99 21.47
C LEU A 373 -21.20 -1.13 22.32
N LYS A 374 -22.37 -1.17 21.69
CA LYS A 374 -23.66 -1.32 22.35
C LYS A 374 -23.97 -2.77 22.77
N LYS A 375 -23.15 -3.75 22.38
CA LYS A 375 -23.37 -5.15 22.80
C LYS A 375 -23.16 -5.28 24.32
N PRO A 376 -24.03 -6.01 25.02
CA PRO A 376 -23.81 -6.32 26.43
C PRO A 376 -22.47 -7.02 26.62
N VAL A 377 -21.72 -6.65 27.66
CA VAL A 377 -20.54 -7.41 28.06
C VAL A 377 -21.05 -8.75 28.60
N GLU A 378 -20.89 -9.83 27.83
CA GLU A 378 -21.12 -11.19 28.32
C GLU A 378 -20.01 -11.51 29.34
N PHE A 379 -20.40 -11.71 30.60
CA PHE A 379 -19.50 -12.04 31.71
C PHE A 379 -19.29 -13.54 31.88
#